data_AF-A0A7Y8L9J2-F1
#
_entry.id   AF-A0A7Y8L9J2-F1
#
_cell.length_a   1.000
_cell.length_b   1.000
_cell.length_c   1.000
_cell.angle_alpha   90.00
_cell.angle_beta   90.00
_cell.angle_gamma   90.00
#
_symmetry.space_group_name_H-M   'P 1'
#
loop_
_entity.id
_entity.type
_entity.pdbx_description
1 polymer ?
#
loop_
_entity_poly.entity_id
_entity_poly.type
_entity_poly.pdbx_seq_one_letter_code
_entity_poly.pdbx_strand_id
1 'polypeptide(L)'
;MDRRGFFGSLLPKTKKEPNVIRPPYLAKSFLECGDSCNFECASVCEEQIIKIVENKPILDFSKRGCSFCEKCGIECSQKVLDIELNNQKVIKATFEIDVIKCLSWNKTICFSCKDVCQDKAIKFYGMFNPEILANCTNCGFCVGVCPSDAIKYKGLS
;
A
#
# COMPACT_ATOMS: atom_id res chain seq x y z
N MET A 1 53.61 7.50 26.43
CA MET A 1 52.86 8.21 25.38
C MET A 1 51.81 7.25 24.86
N ASP A 2 50.60 7.45 25.37
CA ASP A 2 49.45 6.54 25.27
C ASP A 2 48.72 6.76 23.93
N ARG A 3 48.71 5.75 23.06
CA ARG A 3 48.01 5.75 21.77
C ARG A 3 46.66 5.07 21.95
N ARG A 4 45.69 5.86 22.41
CA ARG A 4 44.28 5.46 22.55
C ARG A 4 43.73 4.91 21.23
N GLY A 5 43.45 3.61 21.21
CA GLY A 5 42.73 2.92 20.16
C GLY A 5 41.26 3.33 20.17
N PHE A 6 40.84 3.99 19.10
CA PHE A 6 39.48 4.44 18.86
C PHE A 6 38.64 3.23 18.39
N PHE A 7 37.96 2.55 19.32
CA PHE A 7 36.98 1.52 18.96
C PHE A 7 35.74 2.19 18.36
N GLY A 8 35.66 2.18 17.02
CA GLY A 8 34.48 2.60 16.28
C GLY A 8 33.31 1.68 16.62
N SER A 9 32.32 2.25 17.32
CA SER A 9 31.04 1.60 17.58
C SER A 9 30.34 1.27 16.26
N LEU A 10 30.29 -0.02 15.93
CA LEU A 10 29.51 -0.58 14.83
C LEU A 10 28.03 -0.56 15.23
N LEU A 11 27.38 0.59 15.01
CA LEU A 11 25.92 0.68 15.00
C LEU A 11 25.40 -0.20 13.86
N PRO A 12 24.48 -1.16 14.11
CA PRO A 12 23.84 -1.89 13.04
C PRO A 12 23.06 -0.89 12.17
N LYS A 13 23.48 -0.73 10.91
CA LYS A 13 22.69 -0.02 9.90
C LYS A 13 21.37 -0.76 9.77
N THR A 14 20.32 -0.26 10.41
CA THR A 14 18.95 -0.67 10.12
C THR A 14 18.72 -0.36 8.63
N LYS A 15 18.79 -1.38 7.78
CA LYS A 15 18.36 -1.26 6.38
C LYS A 15 16.88 -0.89 6.45
N LYS A 16 16.53 0.38 6.24
CA LYS A 16 15.13 0.78 6.00
C LYS A 16 14.61 -0.14 4.91
N GLU A 17 13.61 -0.97 5.24
CA GLU A 17 12.91 -1.70 4.18
C GLU A 17 12.41 -0.63 3.18
N PRO A 18 12.52 -0.89 1.86
CA PRO A 18 11.95 0.01 0.85
C PRO A 18 10.48 0.30 1.18
N ASN A 19 9.92 1.40 0.66
CA ASN A 19 8.51 1.82 0.84
C ASN A 19 7.51 0.82 0.23
N VAL A 20 7.55 -0.43 0.69
CA VAL A 20 6.81 -1.58 0.21
C VAL A 20 5.44 -1.56 0.85
N ILE A 21 4.42 -1.76 0.02
CA ILE A 21 3.05 -1.88 0.50
C ILE A 21 2.76 -3.36 0.70
N ARG A 22 2.36 -3.73 1.92
CA ARG A 22 2.00 -5.11 2.27
C ARG A 22 0.48 -5.33 2.11
N PRO A 23 0.05 -6.59 1.91
CA PRO A 23 -1.37 -6.94 1.96
C PRO A 23 -2.07 -6.46 3.25
N PRO A 24 -3.40 -6.25 3.22
CA PRO A 24 -4.17 -5.88 4.40
C PRO A 24 -4.18 -7.00 5.46
N TYR A 25 -4.71 -6.70 6.64
CA TYR A 25 -4.86 -7.64 7.76
C TYR A 25 -3.53 -8.12 8.36
N LEU A 26 -2.46 -7.35 8.18
CA LEU A 26 -1.16 -7.63 8.79
C LEU A 26 -1.29 -7.63 10.33
N ALA A 27 -1.14 -8.80 10.93
CA ALA A 27 -1.22 -9.01 12.37
C ALA A 27 0.16 -9.08 13.02
N LYS A 28 1.16 -9.59 12.29
CA LYS A 28 2.53 -9.80 12.76
C LYS A 28 3.53 -9.27 11.75
N SER A 29 4.82 -9.22 12.11
CA SER A 29 5.84 -8.82 11.14
C SER A 29 5.94 -9.84 10.01
N PHE A 30 6.07 -9.39 8.77
CA PHE A 30 6.33 -10.30 7.65
C PHE A 30 7.68 -11.02 7.75
N LEU A 31 8.59 -10.54 8.59
CA LEU A 31 9.84 -11.26 8.93
C LEU A 31 9.55 -12.60 9.63
N GLU A 32 8.41 -12.71 10.31
CA GLU A 32 7.99 -13.94 11.00
C GLU A 32 7.45 -15.00 10.04
N CYS A 33 7.15 -14.66 8.78
CA CYS A 33 6.77 -15.68 7.78
C CYS A 33 7.95 -16.59 7.43
N GLY A 34 9.18 -16.06 7.48
CA GLY A 34 10.42 -16.78 7.18
C GLY A 34 10.41 -17.48 5.81
N ASP A 35 11.17 -18.56 5.71
CA ASP A 35 11.24 -19.40 4.50
C ASP A 35 10.02 -20.33 4.33
N SER A 36 9.19 -20.46 5.36
CA SER A 36 7.96 -21.28 5.38
C SER A 36 6.72 -20.58 4.81
N CYS A 37 6.89 -19.39 4.22
CA CYS A 37 5.80 -18.62 3.64
C CYS A 37 5.35 -19.25 2.31
N ASN A 38 4.13 -19.82 2.28
CA ASN A 38 3.58 -20.48 1.08
C ASN A 38 2.87 -19.52 0.11
N PHE A 39 2.74 -18.24 0.48
CA PHE A 39 2.13 -17.19 -0.34
C PHE A 39 0.69 -17.47 -0.82
N GLU A 40 -0.12 -18.23 -0.08
CA GLU A 40 -1.52 -18.53 -0.46
C GLU A 40 -2.34 -17.24 -0.68
N CYS A 41 -2.00 -16.17 0.05
CA CYS A 41 -2.59 -14.84 -0.13
C CYS A 41 -2.55 -14.34 -1.58
N ALA A 42 -1.49 -14.65 -2.34
CA ALA A 42 -1.35 -14.23 -3.73
C ALA A 42 -2.28 -15.01 -4.67
N SER A 43 -2.44 -16.32 -4.45
CA SER A 43 -3.31 -17.16 -5.29
C SER A 43 -4.80 -16.88 -5.08
N VAL A 44 -5.20 -16.46 -3.88
CA VAL A 44 -6.61 -16.17 -3.57
C VAL A 44 -7.04 -14.73 -3.85
N CYS A 45 -6.10 -13.88 -4.30
CA CYS A 45 -6.37 -12.49 -4.64
C CYS A 45 -7.03 -12.36 -6.01
N GLU A 46 -8.36 -12.23 -6.02
CA GLU A 46 -9.15 -12.06 -7.26
C GLU A 46 -8.76 -10.81 -8.07
N GLU A 47 -8.31 -9.76 -7.37
CA GLU A 47 -7.85 -8.53 -7.99
C GLU A 47 -6.44 -8.63 -8.55
N GLN A 48 -5.72 -9.71 -8.24
CA GLN A 48 -4.38 -10.02 -8.75
C GLN A 48 -3.32 -8.95 -8.45
N ILE A 49 -3.54 -8.19 -7.37
CA ILE A 49 -2.67 -7.09 -6.91
C ILE A 49 -1.53 -7.55 -5.99
N ILE A 50 -1.59 -8.77 -5.45
CA ILE A 50 -0.52 -9.32 -4.60
C ILE A 50 0.56 -9.93 -5.52
N LYS A 51 1.77 -9.38 -5.48
CA LYS A 51 2.96 -9.88 -6.18
C LYS A 51 3.98 -10.41 -5.19
N ILE A 52 4.72 -11.44 -5.58
CA ILE A 52 5.81 -11.99 -4.77
C ILE A 52 7.13 -11.45 -5.31
N VAL A 53 7.84 -10.67 -4.49
CA VAL A 53 9.15 -10.10 -4.80
C VAL A 53 10.09 -10.44 -3.67
N GLU A 54 11.24 -11.04 -3.97
CA GLU A 54 12.23 -11.47 -2.96
C GLU A 54 11.60 -12.30 -1.81
N ASN A 55 10.73 -13.26 -2.16
CA ASN A 55 10.02 -14.11 -1.20
C ASN A 55 9.10 -13.33 -0.22
N LYS A 56 8.61 -12.14 -0.62
CA LYS A 56 7.73 -11.30 0.18
C LYS A 56 6.51 -10.87 -0.64
N PRO A 57 5.27 -10.98 -0.11
CA PRO A 57 4.10 -10.46 -0.78
C PRO A 57 4.06 -8.93 -0.67
N ILE A 58 3.84 -8.29 -1.80
CA ILE A 58 3.72 -6.83 -1.97
C ILE A 58 2.45 -6.51 -2.75
N LEU A 59 1.90 -5.32 -2.57
CA LEU A 59 0.77 -4.82 -3.36
C LEU A 59 1.23 -3.96 -4.53
N ASP A 60 0.65 -4.22 -5.70
CA ASP A 60 0.78 -3.45 -6.93
C ASP A 60 -0.61 -2.96 -7.37
N PHE A 61 -0.82 -1.63 -7.30
CA PHE A 61 -2.08 -0.98 -7.65
C PHE A 61 -2.14 -0.47 -9.09
N SER A 62 -1.15 -0.80 -9.92
CA SER A 62 -1.05 -0.29 -11.31
C SER A 62 -2.28 -0.58 -12.16
N LYS A 63 -3.04 -1.65 -11.87
CA LYS A 63 -4.22 -2.04 -12.65
C LYS A 63 -5.52 -2.09 -11.84
N ARG A 64 -5.47 -2.44 -10.57
CA ARG A 64 -6.65 -2.65 -9.72
C ARG A 64 -6.40 -2.20 -8.28
N GLY A 65 -7.45 -2.22 -7.46
CA GLY A 65 -7.39 -1.98 -6.03
C GLY A 65 -7.67 -3.23 -5.20
N CYS A 66 -7.57 -3.10 -3.88
CA CYS A 66 -7.98 -4.11 -2.91
C CYS A 66 -9.45 -3.94 -2.56
N SER A 67 -10.23 -5.00 -2.73
CA SER A 67 -11.65 -5.06 -2.35
C SER A 67 -11.90 -5.36 -0.88
N PHE A 68 -10.84 -5.60 -0.09
CA PHE A 68 -10.94 -6.05 1.31
C PHE A 68 -11.86 -7.27 1.49
N CYS A 69 -11.73 -8.25 0.59
CA CYS A 69 -12.52 -9.49 0.58
C CYS A 69 -12.10 -10.52 1.65
N GLU A 70 -11.13 -10.20 2.51
CA GLU A 70 -10.70 -10.99 3.66
C GLU A 70 -9.96 -12.31 3.33
N LYS A 71 -10.10 -12.84 2.11
CA LYS A 71 -9.50 -14.13 1.67
C LYS A 71 -8.01 -14.26 1.96
N CYS A 72 -7.22 -13.20 1.76
CA CYS A 72 -5.78 -13.21 2.03
C CYS A 72 -5.43 -13.34 3.52
N GLY A 73 -6.29 -12.89 4.43
CA GLY A 73 -6.14 -13.07 5.88
C GLY A 73 -6.68 -14.41 6.37
N ILE A 74 -7.71 -14.96 5.70
CA ILE A 74 -8.30 -16.27 6.04
C ILE A 74 -7.35 -17.41 5.67
N GLU A 75 -6.77 -17.36 4.47
CA GLU A 75 -5.97 -18.46 3.90
C GLU A 75 -4.49 -18.40 4.29
N CYS A 76 -4.08 -17.44 5.14
CA CYS A 76 -2.70 -17.32 5.57
C CYS A 76 -2.38 -18.33 6.68
N SER A 77 -1.84 -19.50 6.29
CA SER A 77 -1.46 -20.58 7.21
C SER A 77 -0.50 -20.12 8.34
N GLN A 78 0.38 -19.16 8.04
CA GLN A 78 1.38 -18.66 8.98
C GLN A 78 0.85 -17.59 9.96
N LYS A 79 -0.43 -17.18 9.81
CA LYS A 79 -1.07 -16.14 10.66
C LYS A 79 -0.30 -14.82 10.72
N VAL A 80 0.44 -14.50 9.66
CA VAL A 80 1.07 -13.18 9.47
C VAL A 80 0.01 -12.18 9.02
N LEU A 81 -0.85 -12.59 8.09
CA LEU A 81 -2.12 -11.96 7.82
C LEU A 81 -3.17 -12.72 8.62
N ASP A 82 -3.94 -12.04 9.46
CA ASP A 82 -4.95 -12.69 10.29
C ASP A 82 -6.12 -11.73 10.54
N ILE A 83 -7.30 -12.11 10.05
CA ILE A 83 -8.52 -11.32 10.18
C ILE A 83 -9.05 -11.28 11.62
N GLU A 84 -8.74 -12.28 12.44
CA GLU A 84 -9.17 -12.34 13.83
C GLU A 84 -8.35 -11.37 14.70
N LEU A 85 -7.07 -11.19 14.37
CA LEU A 85 -6.17 -10.28 15.08
C LEU A 85 -6.20 -8.85 14.52
N ASN A 86 -6.45 -8.69 13.22
CA ASN A 86 -6.55 -7.40 12.56
C ASN A 86 -7.58 -7.42 11.41
N ASN A 87 -8.78 -6.94 11.69
CA ASN A 87 -9.87 -6.82 10.70
C ASN A 87 -9.97 -5.43 10.05
N GLN A 88 -8.99 -4.56 10.23
CA GLN A 88 -9.06 -3.20 9.72
C GLN A 88 -9.06 -3.18 8.18
N LYS A 89 -10.07 -2.55 7.59
CA LYS A 89 -10.20 -2.34 6.14
C LYS A 89 -9.42 -1.09 5.70
N VAL A 90 -8.13 -1.08 6.00
CA VAL A 90 -7.20 -0.01 5.64
C VAL A 90 -5.85 -0.61 5.29
N ILE A 91 -5.20 -0.06 4.27
CA ILE A 91 -3.85 -0.45 3.87
C ILE A 91 -2.86 0.56 4.46
N LYS A 92 -1.75 0.07 5.03
CA LYS A 92 -0.64 0.89 5.54
C LYS A 92 0.15 1.52 4.39
N ALA A 93 -0.47 2.51 3.77
CA ALA A 93 0.07 3.29 2.67
C ALA A 93 -0.44 4.73 2.76
N THR A 94 0.13 5.60 1.95
CA THR A 94 -0.38 6.96 1.74
C THR A 94 -0.54 7.21 0.26
N PHE A 95 -1.58 7.94 -0.10
CA PHE A 95 -1.94 8.28 -1.47
C PHE A 95 -1.99 9.80 -1.61
N GLU A 96 -1.44 10.30 -2.71
CA GLU A 96 -1.32 11.74 -2.99
C GLU A 96 -1.67 11.99 -4.46
N ILE A 97 -2.26 13.16 -4.75
CA ILE A 97 -2.54 13.58 -6.13
C ILE A 97 -1.42 14.51 -6.59
N ASP A 98 -0.70 14.11 -7.62
CA ASP A 98 0.23 14.97 -8.36
C ASP A 98 -0.56 16.03 -9.12
N VAL A 99 -0.56 17.25 -8.60
CA VAL A 99 -1.31 18.38 -9.17
C VAL A 99 -0.81 18.80 -10.55
N ILE A 100 0.45 18.53 -10.89
CA ILE A 100 1.02 18.85 -12.21
C ILE A 100 0.53 17.86 -13.25
N LYS A 101 0.35 16.58 -12.89
CA LYS A 101 -0.15 15.55 -13.82
C LYS A 101 -1.66 15.42 -13.85
N CYS A 102 -2.37 15.81 -12.79
CA CYS A 102 -3.81 15.61 -12.70
C CYS A 102 -4.56 16.45 -13.74
N LEU A 103 -5.32 15.78 -14.62
CA LEU A 103 -6.14 16.45 -15.64
C LEU A 103 -7.11 17.47 -15.02
N SER A 104 -7.71 17.13 -13.88
CA SER A 104 -8.66 18.02 -13.19
C SER A 104 -7.99 19.30 -12.71
N TRP A 105 -6.84 19.19 -12.02
CA TRP A 105 -6.04 20.34 -11.61
C TRP A 105 -5.61 21.21 -12.80
N ASN A 106 -5.39 20.58 -13.95
CA ASN A 106 -5.06 21.22 -15.24
C ASN A 106 -6.29 21.56 -16.11
N LYS A 107 -7.44 21.86 -15.48
CA LYS A 107 -8.64 22.43 -16.13
C LYS A 107 -9.32 21.54 -17.17
N THR A 108 -9.05 20.23 -17.13
CA THR A 108 -9.77 19.23 -17.92
C THR A 108 -10.79 18.52 -17.04
N ILE A 109 -12.05 18.44 -17.47
CA ILE A 109 -13.11 17.75 -16.71
C ILE A 109 -12.75 16.26 -16.61
N CYS A 110 -12.46 15.79 -15.41
CA CYS A 110 -12.11 14.40 -15.12
C CYS A 110 -12.53 14.05 -13.70
N PHE A 111 -13.31 12.97 -13.56
CA PHE A 111 -13.81 12.46 -12.29
C PHE A 111 -13.45 10.98 -12.05
N SER A 112 -12.58 10.40 -12.91
CA SER A 112 -12.30 8.95 -12.92
C SER A 112 -11.91 8.37 -11.56
N CYS A 113 -11.07 9.07 -10.79
CA CYS A 113 -10.68 8.61 -9.45
C CYS A 113 -11.84 8.66 -8.46
N LYS A 114 -12.71 9.68 -8.55
CA LYS A 114 -13.87 9.87 -7.67
C LYS A 114 -14.95 8.83 -7.94
N ASP A 115 -15.22 8.55 -9.21
CA ASP A 115 -16.31 7.65 -9.61
C ASP A 115 -16.10 6.21 -9.12
N VAL A 116 -14.83 5.78 -8.99
CA VAL A 116 -14.48 4.45 -8.45
C VAL A 116 -14.26 4.43 -6.93
N CYS A 117 -14.25 5.59 -6.27
CA CYS A 117 -13.96 5.69 -4.84
C CYS A 117 -15.19 5.33 -4.00
N GLN A 118 -15.29 4.06 -3.60
CA GLN A 118 -16.41 3.56 -2.80
C GLN A 118 -16.52 4.25 -1.42
N ASP A 119 -15.38 4.61 -0.82
CA ASP A 119 -15.32 5.33 0.46
C ASP A 119 -15.75 6.80 0.36
N LYS A 120 -15.98 7.32 -0.85
CA LYS A 120 -16.23 8.75 -1.12
C LYS A 120 -15.13 9.65 -0.55
N ALA A 121 -13.90 9.15 -0.48
CA ALA A 121 -12.75 9.84 0.08
C ALA A 121 -12.08 10.82 -0.90
N ILE A 122 -12.61 11.01 -2.11
CA ILE A 122 -12.12 12.02 -3.07
C ILE A 122 -13.12 13.15 -3.18
N LYS A 123 -12.78 14.27 -2.55
CA LYS A 123 -13.61 15.48 -2.55
C LYS A 123 -13.09 16.45 -3.61
N PHE A 124 -14.01 17.06 -4.35
CA PHE A 124 -13.67 18.13 -5.28
C PHE A 124 -14.06 19.47 -4.68
N TYR A 125 -13.14 20.43 -4.69
CA TYR A 125 -13.43 21.84 -4.42
C TYR A 125 -13.72 22.53 -5.75
N GLY A 126 -14.99 22.86 -5.96
CA GLY A 126 -15.48 23.28 -7.27
C GLY A 126 -15.37 22.13 -8.29
N MET A 127 -15.05 22.48 -9.54
CA MET A 127 -15.06 21.53 -10.65
C MET A 127 -13.73 20.77 -10.85
N PHE A 128 -12.61 21.31 -10.34
CA PHE A 128 -11.27 20.96 -10.84
C PHE A 128 -10.27 20.50 -9.77
N ASN A 129 -10.55 20.70 -8.49
CA ASN A 129 -9.54 20.55 -7.45
C ASN A 129 -9.88 19.33 -6.56
N PRO A 130 -9.50 18.11 -6.95
CA PRO A 130 -9.65 16.93 -6.12
C PRO A 130 -8.65 16.93 -4.95
N GLU A 131 -9.12 16.48 -3.79
CA GLU A 131 -8.35 16.21 -2.57
C GLU A 131 -8.74 14.82 -2.03
N ILE A 132 -7.76 14.05 -1.55
CA ILE A 132 -7.98 12.78 -0.84
C ILE A 132 -8.19 13.10 0.65
N LEU A 133 -9.33 12.70 1.19
CA LEU A 133 -9.73 12.91 2.57
C LEU A 133 -9.19 11.82 3.51
N ALA A 134 -9.23 12.10 4.81
CA ALA A 134 -8.72 11.22 5.87
C ALA A 134 -9.46 9.87 5.97
N ASN A 135 -10.67 9.74 5.44
CA ASN A 135 -11.41 8.48 5.42
C ASN A 135 -11.01 7.53 4.27
N CYS A 136 -9.97 7.87 3.50
CA CYS A 136 -9.41 6.99 2.47
C CYS A 136 -8.84 5.72 3.10
N THR A 137 -9.28 4.55 2.63
CA THR A 137 -8.78 3.25 3.09
C THR A 137 -7.48 2.82 2.41
N ASN A 138 -6.96 3.64 1.49
CA ASN A 138 -5.80 3.33 0.66
C ASN A 138 -5.97 2.09 -0.24
N CYS A 139 -7.21 1.79 -0.64
CA CYS A 139 -7.55 0.60 -1.44
C CYS A 139 -6.93 0.57 -2.84
N GLY A 140 -6.55 1.72 -3.41
CA GLY A 140 -5.82 1.79 -4.68
C GLY A 140 -6.65 1.71 -5.95
N PHE A 141 -7.99 1.56 -5.90
CA PHE A 141 -8.82 1.51 -7.11
C PHE A 141 -8.72 2.78 -7.97
N CYS A 142 -8.40 3.93 -7.38
CA CYS A 142 -8.21 5.18 -8.10
C CYS A 142 -6.93 5.23 -8.96
N VAL A 143 -5.95 4.36 -8.73
CA VAL A 143 -4.65 4.38 -9.42
C VAL A 143 -4.80 3.93 -10.86
N GLY A 144 -5.27 2.69 -11.08
CA GLY A 144 -5.35 2.10 -12.42
C GLY A 144 -6.33 2.79 -13.37
N VAL A 145 -7.28 3.59 -12.84
CA VAL A 145 -8.24 4.35 -13.65
C VAL A 145 -7.80 5.80 -13.92
N CYS A 146 -6.67 6.25 -13.36
CA CYS A 146 -6.18 7.60 -13.56
C CYS A 146 -5.53 7.73 -14.95
N PRO A 147 -6.12 8.45 -15.92
CA PRO A 147 -5.61 8.48 -17.29
C PRO A 147 -4.26 9.19 -17.46
N SER A 148 -3.80 9.92 -16.44
CA SER A 148 -2.55 10.68 -16.46
C SER A 148 -1.54 10.23 -15.39
N ASP A 149 -1.76 9.07 -14.76
CA ASP A 149 -0.90 8.52 -13.70
C ASP A 149 -0.60 9.53 -12.57
N ALA A 150 -1.57 10.37 -12.25
CA ALA A 150 -1.45 11.44 -11.27
C ALA A 150 -1.60 10.97 -9.82
N ILE A 151 -2.15 9.77 -9.59
CA ILE A 151 -2.25 9.21 -8.23
C ILE A 151 -0.92 8.56 -7.87
N LYS A 152 -0.26 9.08 -6.84
CA LYS A 152 0.98 8.53 -6.28
C LYS A 152 0.69 7.81 -4.98
N TYR A 153 1.47 6.78 -4.68
CA TYR A 153 1.34 6.01 -3.46
C TYR A 153 2.70 5.55 -2.92
N LYS A 154 2.81 5.40 -1.60
CA LYS A 154 3.99 4.88 -0.91
C LYS A 154 3.58 4.07 0.33
N GLY A 155 4.30 2.98 0.60
CA GLY A 155 4.14 2.21 1.84
C GLY A 155 4.58 3.00 3.07
N LEU A 156 3.90 2.74 4.19
CA LEU A 156 4.30 3.23 5.50
C LEU A 156 5.07 2.12 6.22
N SER A 157 6.25 2.47 6.76
CA SER A 157 7.07 1.60 7.61
C SER A 157 6.44 1.37 8.97
#